data_AF-Q7Z7H4-F1
#
_entry.id   AF-Q7Z7H4-F1
#
_cell.length_a   1.000
_cell.length_b   1.000
_cell.length_c   1.000
_cell.angle_alpha   90.00
_cell.angle_beta   90.00
_cell.angle_gamma   90.00
#
_symmetry.space_group_name_H-M   'P 1'
#
loop_
_entity.id
_entity.type
_entity.pdbx_description
1 polymer ?
#
loop_
_entity_poly.entity_id
_entity_poly.type
_entity_poly.pdbx_seq_one_letter_code
_entity_poly.pdbx_strand_id
1 'polypeptide(L)'
;ERDCESVCFIGRPWRVVDGHLNLPVCKGMMEAMLYHIMTRPGIPESSLLRHYQGVLQPVAVLELLQGLESLGCIRKRWLRKPRPVSLFSTPVVEEVEVPSSLDESPMAFYEPTLDCTLRLGRVFPHEVNWNKWIHL
;
A
#
# COMPACT_ATOMS: atom_id res chain seq x y z
N GLU A 1 27.66 -5.41 30.14
CA GLU A 1 26.28 -4.89 30.08
C GLU A 1 25.40 -5.97 29.48
N ARG A 2 24.14 -6.12 29.92
CA ARG A 2 23.24 -7.13 29.32
C ARG A 2 22.69 -6.54 28.02
N ASP A 3 22.86 -7.25 26.91
CA ASP A 3 22.19 -6.94 25.64
C ASP A 3 20.68 -6.96 25.87
N CYS A 4 20.08 -5.78 26.02
CA CYS A 4 18.62 -5.65 26.09
C CYS A 4 18.05 -5.93 24.70
N GLU A 5 17.13 -6.87 24.60
CA GLU A 5 16.41 -7.13 23.35
C GLU A 5 15.68 -5.87 22.87
N SER A 6 15.77 -5.57 21.57
CA SER A 6 15.03 -4.46 20.96
C SER A 6 13.55 -4.84 20.87
N VAL A 7 12.77 -4.48 21.90
CA VAL A 7 11.32 -4.68 21.91
C VAL A 7 10.66 -3.49 21.19
N CYS A 8 10.03 -3.78 20.07
CA CYS A 8 9.29 -2.81 19.26
C CYS A 8 7.78 -3.08 19.39
N PHE A 9 7.00 -2.09 19.82
CA PHE A 9 5.55 -2.15 19.75
C PHE A 9 5.07 -1.82 18.34
N ILE A 10 4.47 -2.81 17.69
CA ILE A 10 3.92 -2.69 16.36
C ILE A 10 2.41 -2.43 16.48
N GLY A 11 2.05 -1.15 16.56
CA GLY A 11 0.66 -0.72 16.63
C GLY A 11 -0.09 -0.94 15.32
N ARG A 12 -1.36 -1.34 15.41
CA ARG A 12 -2.31 -1.36 14.29
C ARG A 12 -3.39 -0.33 14.60
N PRO A 13 -3.42 0.83 13.93
CA PRO A 13 -4.32 1.92 14.31
C PRO A 13 -5.80 1.58 14.09
N TRP A 14 -6.09 0.54 13.30
CA TRP A 14 -7.43 -0.01 13.11
C TRP A 14 -7.79 -1.14 14.10
N ARG A 15 -6.96 -1.46 15.09
CA ARG A 15 -7.30 -2.44 16.14
C ARG A 15 -7.64 -1.74 17.45
N VAL A 16 -8.69 -2.23 18.10
CA VAL A 16 -9.09 -1.81 19.46
C VAL A 16 -8.21 -2.52 20.49
N VAL A 17 -8.24 -2.06 21.75
CA VAL A 17 -7.46 -2.62 22.87
C VAL A 17 -7.69 -4.13 23.05
N ASP A 18 -8.91 -4.60 22.80
CA ASP A 18 -9.28 -6.02 22.86
C ASP A 18 -8.82 -6.83 21.63
N GLY A 19 -8.05 -6.22 20.72
CA GLY A 19 -7.51 -6.84 19.52
C GLY A 19 -8.48 -6.92 18.33
N HIS A 20 -9.76 -6.62 18.54
CA HIS A 20 -10.78 -6.58 17.49
C HIS A 20 -10.51 -5.47 16.47
N LEU A 21 -10.95 -5.71 15.23
CA LEU A 21 -10.87 -4.74 14.14
C LEU A 21 -11.92 -3.65 14.32
N ASN A 22 -11.48 -2.41 14.39
CA ASN A 22 -12.33 -1.24 14.23
C ASN A 22 -12.64 -1.07 12.74
N LEU A 23 -13.76 -1.68 12.30
CA LEU A 23 -14.19 -1.72 10.91
C LEU A 23 -14.29 -0.32 10.27
N PRO A 24 -14.91 0.70 10.90
CA PRO A 24 -14.94 2.05 10.33
C PRO A 24 -13.55 2.66 10.09
N VAL A 25 -12.63 2.54 11.06
CA VAL A 25 -11.26 3.06 10.89
C VAL A 25 -10.53 2.31 9.78
N CYS A 26 -10.65 0.98 9.75
CA CYS A 26 -10.05 0.17 8.69
C CYS A 26 -10.57 0.57 7.31
N LYS A 27 -11.90 0.70 7.15
CA LYS A 27 -12.56 1.16 5.93
C LYS A 27 -12.00 2.51 5.48
N GLY A 28 -11.99 3.51 6.37
CA GLY A 28 -11.51 4.84 6.05
C GLY A 28 -10.05 4.86 5.61
N MET A 29 -9.19 4.07 6.27
CA MET A 29 -7.79 3.94 5.89
C MET A 29 -7.59 3.26 4.54
N MET A 30 -8.32 2.17 4.26
CA MET A 30 -8.26 1.48 2.97
C MET A 30 -8.81 2.34 1.83
N GLU A 31 -9.92 3.06 2.05
CA GLU A 31 -10.50 3.99 1.09
C GLU A 31 -9.54 5.14 0.78
N ALA A 32 -8.92 5.75 1.80
CA ALA A 32 -7.95 6.83 1.62
C ALA A 32 -6.71 6.36 0.85
N MET A 33 -6.17 5.19 1.18
CA MET A 33 -5.03 4.59 0.49
C MET A 33 -5.38 4.26 -0.98
N LEU A 34 -6.54 3.65 -1.22
CA LEU A 34 -7.00 3.34 -2.57
C LEU A 34 -7.19 4.61 -3.39
N TYR A 35 -7.81 5.65 -2.83
CA TYR A 35 -8.01 6.94 -3.49
C TYR A 35 -6.67 7.60 -3.86
N HIS A 36 -5.67 7.55 -2.96
CA HIS A 36 -4.34 8.05 -3.27
C HIS A 36 -3.72 7.32 -4.47
N ILE A 37 -3.83 5.99 -4.54
CA ILE A 37 -3.34 5.21 -5.70
C ILE A 37 -4.14 5.53 -6.97
N MET A 38 -5.46 5.70 -6.87
CA MET A 38 -6.30 6.07 -8.00
C MET A 38 -5.95 7.43 -8.59
N THR A 39 -5.61 8.42 -7.74
CA THR A 39 -5.20 9.76 -8.19
C THR A 39 -3.79 9.80 -8.78
N ARG A 40 -2.95 8.79 -8.48
CA ARG A 40 -1.58 8.66 -9.00
C ARG A 40 -1.31 7.20 -9.41
N PRO A 41 -1.88 6.71 -10.53
CA PRO A 41 -1.62 5.36 -11.02
C PRO A 41 -0.12 5.15 -11.27
N GLY A 42 0.41 3.98 -10.88
CA GLY A 42 1.84 3.70 -10.98
C GLY A 42 2.67 4.45 -9.94
N ILE A 43 2.12 4.74 -8.77
CA ILE A 43 2.86 5.38 -7.67
C ILE A 43 3.89 4.39 -7.08
N PRO A 44 5.15 4.81 -6.84
CA PRO A 44 6.14 3.96 -6.18
C PRO A 44 5.78 3.67 -4.72
N GLU A 45 6.07 2.46 -4.23
CA GLU A 45 5.88 2.08 -2.81
C GLU A 45 6.60 3.04 -1.86
N SER A 46 7.82 3.45 -2.20
CA SER A 46 8.62 4.40 -1.42
C SER A 46 7.97 5.78 -1.31
N SER A 47 7.19 6.20 -2.31
CA SER A 47 6.45 7.46 -2.29
C SER A 47 5.28 7.39 -1.30
N LEU A 48 4.56 6.26 -1.28
CA LEU A 48 3.50 5.99 -0.31
C LEU A 48 4.06 5.94 1.12
N LEU A 49 5.14 5.18 1.34
CA LEU A 49 5.80 5.10 2.66
C LEU A 49 6.23 6.47 3.18
N ARG A 50 6.82 7.31 2.31
CA ARG A 50 7.23 8.67 2.67
C ARG A 50 6.04 9.57 2.97
N HIS A 51 4.97 9.49 2.17
CA HIS A 51 3.78 10.33 2.36
C HIS A 51 3.11 10.06 3.72
N TYR A 52 3.01 8.80 4.13
CA TYR A 52 2.33 8.41 5.35
C TYR A 52 3.23 8.35 6.59
N GLN A 53 4.55 8.57 6.47
CA GLN A 53 5.52 8.41 7.56
C GLN A 53 5.17 9.21 8.83
N GLY A 54 4.53 10.38 8.70
CA GLY A 54 4.13 11.21 9.83
C GLY A 54 2.88 10.75 10.58
N VAL A 55 2.13 9.80 10.03
CA VAL A 55 0.82 9.36 10.56
C VAL A 55 0.72 7.85 10.76
N LEU A 56 1.47 7.05 9.98
CA LEU A 56 1.46 5.60 10.02
C LEU A 56 2.90 5.07 10.05
N GLN A 57 3.11 4.02 10.84
CA GLN A 57 4.34 3.23 10.75
C GLN A 57 4.44 2.58 9.35
N PRO A 58 5.64 2.45 8.77
CA PRO A 58 5.83 1.83 7.45
C PRO A 58 5.15 0.47 7.30
N VAL A 59 5.21 -0.37 8.33
CA VAL A 59 4.57 -1.69 8.33
C VAL A 59 3.04 -1.61 8.19
N ALA A 60 2.39 -0.62 8.79
CA ALA A 60 0.95 -0.43 8.67
C ALA A 60 0.57 0.00 7.25
N VAL A 61 1.39 0.82 6.60
CA VAL A 61 1.19 1.19 5.19
C VAL A 61 1.28 -0.04 4.30
N LEU A 62 2.30 -0.89 4.50
CA LEU A 62 2.48 -2.12 3.73
C LEU A 62 1.33 -3.11 3.92
N GLU A 63 0.78 -3.22 5.13
CA GLU A 63 -0.39 -4.07 5.37
C GLU A 63 -1.67 -3.56 4.70
N LEU A 64 -1.88 -2.24 4.67
CA LEU A 64 -3.01 -1.66 3.94
C LEU A 64 -2.88 -1.94 2.44
N LEU A 65 -1.67 -1.81 1.89
CA LEU A 65 -1.38 -2.14 0.49
C LEU A 65 -1.61 -3.63 0.20
N GLN A 66 -1.10 -4.51 1.06
CA GLN A 66 -1.33 -5.94 0.96
C GLN A 66 -2.82 -6.30 1.06
N GLY A 67 -3.57 -5.62 1.92
CA GLY A 67 -5.02 -5.78 2.05
C GLY A 67 -5.74 -5.39 0.75
N LEU A 68 -5.43 -4.22 0.20
CA LEU A 68 -5.99 -3.77 -1.08
C LEU A 68 -5.61 -4.69 -2.24
N GLU A 69 -4.39 -5.21 -2.27
CA GLU A 69 -3.92 -6.18 -3.28
C GLU A 69 -4.66 -7.51 -3.14
N SER A 70 -4.84 -8.01 -1.92
CA SER A 70 -5.56 -9.26 -1.63
C SER A 70 -7.04 -9.17 -2.00
N LEU A 71 -7.65 -7.99 -1.85
CA LEU A 71 -9.00 -7.70 -2.33
C LEU A 71 -9.06 -7.50 -3.86
N GLY A 72 -7.92 -7.51 -4.54
CA GLY A 72 -7.80 -7.23 -5.96
C GLY A 72 -8.15 -5.78 -6.34
N CYS A 73 -8.13 -4.85 -5.39
CA CYS A 73 -8.38 -3.43 -5.62
C CYS A 73 -7.18 -2.76 -6.32
N ILE A 74 -5.97 -3.26 -6.07
CA ILE A 74 -4.75 -2.76 -6.70
C ILE A 74 -3.90 -3.92 -7.22
N ARG A 75 -2.94 -3.61 -8.07
CA ARG A 75 -1.91 -4.54 -8.55
C ARG A 75 -0.54 -3.98 -8.21
N LYS A 76 0.31 -4.83 -7.62
CA LYS A 76 1.73 -4.54 -7.47
C LYS A 76 2.46 -4.88 -8.77
N ARG A 77 3.21 -3.91 -9.28
CA ARG A 77 4.07 -4.03 -10.45
C ARG A 77 5.51 -3.85 -9.99
N TRP A 78 6.41 -4.65 -10.53
CA TRP A 78 7.83 -4.52 -10.26
C TRP A 78 8.49 -4.01 -11.53
N LEU A 79 9.28 -2.96 -11.39
CA LEU A 79 10.14 -2.47 -12.47
C LEU A 79 11.59 -2.59 -12.02
N ARG A 80 12.41 -3.09 -12.93
CA ARG A 80 13.86 -3.09 -12.77
C ARG A 80 14.40 -1.71 -13.15
N LYS A 81 15.52 -1.33 -12.57
CA LYS A 81 16.21 -0.12 -13.00
C LYS A 81 16.70 -0.35 -14.44
N PRO A 82 16.37 0.52 -15.41
CA PRO A 82 16.86 0.36 -16.77
C PRO A 82 18.39 0.32 -16.78
N ARG A 83 18.94 -0.57 -17.62
CA ARG A 83 20.38 -0.57 -17.89
C ARG A 83 20.77 0.78 -18.52
N PRO A 84 22.00 1.28 -18.28
CA PRO A 84 22.48 2.49 -18.95
C PRO A 84 22.30 2.35 -20.46
N VAL A 85 21.62 3.32 -21.07
CA VAL A 85 21.38 3.35 -22.52
C VAL A 85 22.43 4.21 -23.23
N SER A 86 22.71 3.89 -24.49
CA SER A 86 23.56 4.66 -25.39
C SER A 86 22.73 5.20 -26.56
N LEU A 87 23.18 6.28 -27.23
CA LEU A 87 22.50 6.87 -28.40
C LEU A 87 22.24 5.86 -29.52
N PHE A 88 23.02 4.78 -29.59
CA PHE A 88 22.89 3.71 -30.58
C PHE A 88 22.36 2.40 -30.01
N SER A 89 21.84 2.42 -28.78
CA SER A 89 21.23 1.24 -28.18
C SER A 89 19.90 0.91 -28.84
N THR A 90 19.62 -0.38 -28.99
CA THR A 90 18.33 -0.87 -29.45
C THR A 90 17.25 -0.59 -28.40
N PRO A 91 16.08 -0.04 -28.76
CA PRO A 91 14.99 0.16 -27.83
C PRO A 91 14.52 -1.19 -27.29
N VAL A 92 14.47 -1.31 -25.97
CA VAL A 92 13.91 -2.46 -25.27
C VAL A 92 12.63 -1.99 -24.57
N VAL A 93 11.53 -2.70 -24.80
CA VAL A 93 10.30 -2.49 -24.02
C VAL A 93 10.56 -3.10 -22.64
N GLU A 94 10.53 -2.30 -21.59
CA GLU A 94 10.62 -2.83 -20.23
C GLU A 94 9.41 -3.70 -19.93
N GLU A 95 9.64 -5.00 -19.76
CA GLU A 95 8.60 -5.92 -19.33
C GLU A 95 8.41 -5.82 -17.81
N VAL A 96 7.16 -5.85 -17.37
CA VAL A 96 6.80 -5.98 -15.94
C VAL A 96 7.15 -7.41 -15.52
N GLU A 97 8.36 -7.62 -15.03
CA GLU A 97 8.80 -8.93 -14.55
C GLU A 97 8.53 -9.10 -13.04
N VAL A 98 8.13 -10.31 -12.64
CA VAL A 98 8.17 -10.72 -11.23
C VAL A 98 9.65 -10.91 -10.86
N PRO A 99 10.13 -10.41 -9.71
CA PRO A 99 11.54 -10.55 -9.33
C PRO A 99 11.94 -12.03 -9.29
N SER A 100 12.80 -12.45 -10.21
CA SER A 100 13.30 -13.82 -10.32
C SER A 100 14.59 -14.06 -9.52
N SER A 101 15.24 -13.00 -9.02
CA SER A 101 16.49 -13.07 -8.25
C SER A 101 16.54 -11.96 -7.18
N LEU A 102 17.27 -12.24 -6.09
CA LEU A 102 17.47 -11.33 -4.93
C LEU A 102 18.49 -10.22 -5.20
N ASP A 103 19.22 -10.27 -6.33
CA ASP A 103 20.42 -9.47 -6.57
C ASP A 103 20.13 -8.11 -7.22
N GLU A 104 18.93 -7.94 -7.75
CA GLU A 104 18.43 -6.66 -8.23
C GLU A 104 17.50 -6.07 -7.16
N SER A 105 17.50 -4.75 -6.98
CA SER A 105 16.53 -4.05 -6.12
C SER A 105 15.35 -3.58 -6.97
N PRO A 106 14.38 -4.46 -7.30
CA PRO A 106 13.23 -4.07 -8.10
C PRO A 106 12.42 -3.03 -7.33
N MET A 107 12.00 -1.98 -8.02
CA MET A 107 11.15 -0.96 -7.44
C MET A 107 9.69 -1.37 -7.62
N ALA A 108 8.95 -1.40 -6.52
CA ALA A 108 7.52 -1.70 -6.53
C ALA A 108 6.70 -0.44 -6.84
N PHE A 109 5.68 -0.62 -7.69
CA PHE A 109 4.69 0.38 -8.06
C PHE A 109 3.30 -0.20 -7.90
N TYR A 110 2.31 0.66 -7.61
CA TYR A 110 0.93 0.25 -7.44
C TYR A 110 0.01 0.92 -8.46
N GLU A 111 -0.86 0.11 -9.07
CA GLU A 111 -1.88 0.54 -10.02
C GLU A 111 -3.27 0.12 -9.53
N PRO A 112 -4.30 0.97 -9.68
CA PRO A 112 -5.67 0.57 -9.38
C PRO A 112 -6.19 -0.44 -10.43
N THR A 113 -7.05 -1.37 -10.00
CA THR A 113 -7.85 -2.16 -10.96
C THR A 113 -9.05 -1.35 -11.45
N LEU A 114 -9.59 -1.72 -12.63
CA LEU A 114 -10.70 -0.99 -13.26
C LEU A 114 -11.96 -0.99 -12.37
N ASP A 115 -12.17 -2.06 -11.62
CA ASP A 115 -13.28 -2.29 -10.70
C ASP A 115 -12.89 -2.14 -9.22
N CYS A 116 -11.78 -1.43 -8.92
CA CYS A 116 -11.22 -1.34 -7.57
C CYS A 116 -12.21 -0.81 -6.52
N THR A 117 -12.99 0.22 -6.85
CA THR A 117 -13.99 0.80 -5.95
C THR A 117 -15.15 -0.15 -5.68
N LEU A 118 -15.59 -0.90 -6.70
CA LEU A 118 -16.64 -1.92 -6.57
C LEU A 118 -16.16 -3.09 -5.71
N ARG A 119 -14.89 -3.51 -5.86
CA ARG A 119 -14.29 -4.56 -5.03
C ARG A 119 -14.23 -4.16 -3.57
N LEU A 120 -13.72 -2.96 -3.28
CA LEU A 120 -13.64 -2.46 -1.91
C LEU A 120 -15.04 -2.28 -1.30
N GLY A 121 -16.00 -1.76 -2.07
CA GLY A 121 -17.38 -1.55 -1.63
C GLY A 121 -18.16 -2.83 -1.29
N ARG A 122 -17.70 -4.00 -1.72
CA ARG A 122 -18.28 -5.31 -1.33
C ARG A 122 -17.82 -5.81 0.04
N VAL A 123 -16.73 -5.26 0.56
CA VAL A 123 -16.08 -5.73 1.80
C VAL A 123 -16.65 -5.04 3.03
N PHE A 124 -16.96 -3.75 2.92
CA PHE A 124 -17.44 -2.94 4.02
C PHE A 124 -18.91 -2.54 3.81
N PRO A 125 -19.70 -2.42 4.89
CA PRO A 125 -21.06 -1.90 4.79
C PRO A 125 -21.05 -0.46 4.23
N HIS A 126 -22.12 -0.12 3.51
CA HIS A 126 -22.30 1.21 2.96
C HIS A 126 -22.70 2.18 4.09
N GLU A 127 -21.70 2.81 4.71
CA GLU A 127 -21.88 3.91 5.66
C GLU A 127 -21.30 5.19 5.06
N VAL A 128 -22.09 6.27 5.08
CA VAL A 128 -21.73 7.59 4.49
C VAL A 128 -20.54 8.23 5.19
N ASN A 129 -20.39 8.00 6.50
CA ASN A 129 -19.26 8.49 7.29
C ASN A 129 -18.78 7.39 8.24
N TRP A 130 -17.47 7.09 8.17
CA TRP A 130 -16.84 6.13 9.08
C TRP A 130 -16.65 6.71 10.49
N ASN A 131 -16.54 8.03 10.61
CA ASN A 131 -16.45 8.72 11.89
C ASN A 131 -17.81 9.29 12.28
N LYS A 132 -18.58 8.47 13.00
CA LYS A 132 -19.90 8.82 13.53
C LYS A 132 -19.87 10.01 14.51
N TRP A 133 -18.68 10.44 14.94
CA TRP A 133 -18.46 11.51 15.91
C TRP A 133 -18.20 12.89 15.29
N ILE A 134 -18.12 13.03 13.96
CA ILE A 134 -17.93 14.33 13.30
C ILE A 134 -19.20 15.21 13.31
N HIS A 135 -20.34 14.66 13.73
CA HIS A 135 -21.63 15.37 13.81
C HIS A 135 -22.01 15.84 15.23
N LEU A 136 -21.05 15.89 16.17
CA LEU A 136 -21.22 16.48 17.51
C LEU A 136 -20.53 17.83 17.63
#